data_AF-A0A2N9EXJ2-F1
#
_entry.id   AF-A0A2N9EXJ2-F1
#
_cell.length_a   1.000
_cell.length_b   1.000
_cell.length_c   1.000
_cell.angle_alpha   90.00
_cell.angle_beta   90.00
_cell.angle_gamma   90.00
#
_symmetry.space_group_name_H-M   'P 1'
#
loop_
_entity.id
_entity.type
_entity.pdbx_description
1 polymer ?
#
loop_
_entity_poly.entity_id
_entity_poly.type
_entity_poly.pdbx_seq_one_letter_code
_entity_poly.pdbx_strand_id
1 'polypeptide(L)'
;MAVRQRAVGTLPNLIRSLRKESPNPKPTNPVVLPSLRRAFSLYDQINLIDNVPEDQLRFQGYTETGFKVNGVDYQGSLLCVGNFLMSWAPTKFSDITPDSLSIFQTVRPIPEIFVLGCGKNIELVNPELRRFIRSTGMKLEALDSRNAASTYNILNEEGRIVAAALLPYGVSS
;
A
#
# COMPACT_ATOMS: atom_id res chain seq x y z
N MET A 1 -52.58 -51.75 31.99
CA MET A 1 -51.12 -51.60 31.77
C MET A 1 -50.91 -51.09 30.35
N ALA A 2 -50.46 -49.85 30.20
CA ALA A 2 -50.46 -49.12 28.92
C ALA A 2 -49.20 -49.42 28.09
N VAL A 3 -49.44 -49.65 26.80
CA VAL A 3 -48.49 -50.05 25.76
C VAL A 3 -47.96 -48.81 25.01
N ARG A 4 -46.70 -48.94 24.58
CA ARG A 4 -45.89 -48.06 23.73
C ARG A 4 -46.59 -47.56 22.46
N GLN A 5 -46.30 -46.31 22.08
CA GLN A 5 -45.74 -45.84 20.79
C GLN A 5 -46.22 -44.43 20.44
N ARG A 6 -45.29 -43.51 20.17
CA ARG A 6 -45.55 -42.20 19.55
C ARG A 6 -44.53 -41.95 18.45
N ALA A 7 -45.02 -41.24 17.43
CA ALA A 7 -44.32 -40.47 16.39
C ALA A 7 -43.87 -41.23 15.12
N VAL A 8 -44.80 -41.32 14.16
CA VAL A 8 -44.48 -41.39 12.73
C VAL A 8 -45.40 -40.38 12.03
N GLY A 9 -44.85 -39.29 11.49
CA GLY A 9 -45.69 -38.32 10.78
C GLY A 9 -45.09 -36.98 10.35
N THR A 10 -43.81 -36.86 9.97
CA THR A 10 -43.28 -35.59 9.42
C THR A 10 -42.17 -35.70 8.36
N LEU A 11 -41.83 -36.89 7.86
CA LEU A 11 -40.77 -37.08 6.86
C LEU A 11 -41.09 -36.69 5.39
N PRO A 12 -42.34 -36.72 4.87
CA PRO A 12 -42.60 -36.40 3.46
C PRO A 12 -42.39 -34.93 3.08
N ASN A 13 -42.53 -34.01 4.04
CA ASN A 13 -42.48 -32.57 3.78
C ASN A 13 -41.03 -32.04 3.65
N LEU A 14 -40.05 -32.71 4.25
CA LEU A 14 -38.64 -32.30 4.18
C LEU A 14 -38.03 -32.55 2.80
N ILE A 15 -38.41 -33.64 2.14
CA ILE A 15 -37.91 -34.03 0.81
C ILE A 15 -38.41 -33.07 -0.28
N ARG A 16 -39.58 -32.42 -0.08
CA ARG A 16 -40.16 -31.50 -1.07
C ARG A 16 -39.48 -30.13 -1.08
N SER A 17 -38.94 -29.68 0.06
CA SER A 17 -38.22 -28.40 0.16
C SER A 17 -36.81 -28.44 -0.44
N LEU A 18 -36.17 -29.61 -0.50
CA LEU A 18 -34.81 -29.73 -1.06
C LEU A 18 -34.77 -29.84 -2.60
N ARG A 19 -35.92 -29.85 -3.28
CA ARG A 19 -35.99 -30.01 -4.75
C ARG A 19 -36.33 -28.71 -5.51
N LYS A 20 -36.48 -27.58 -4.81
CA LYS A 20 -36.71 -26.27 -5.43
C LYS A 20 -35.60 -25.31 -5.05
N GLU A 21 -34.48 -25.38 -5.76
CA GLU A 21 -33.67 -24.23 -6.15
C GLU A 21 -32.46 -24.71 -6.98
N SER A 22 -32.51 -24.46 -8.28
CA SER A 22 -31.31 -24.41 -9.12
C SER A 22 -31.53 -23.25 -10.08
N PRO A 23 -30.89 -22.09 -9.88
CA PRO A 23 -30.93 -21.02 -10.85
C PRO A 23 -30.00 -21.36 -12.01
N ASN A 24 -30.55 -21.27 -13.22
CA ASN A 24 -29.85 -21.42 -14.49
C ASN A 24 -28.68 -20.40 -14.59
N PRO A 25 -27.42 -20.79 -14.89
CA PRO A 25 -26.33 -19.85 -15.02
C PRO A 25 -26.52 -19.00 -16.28
N LYS A 26 -26.71 -17.68 -16.12
CA LYS A 26 -26.63 -16.72 -17.22
C LYS A 26 -25.18 -16.66 -17.75
N PRO A 27 -24.97 -16.45 -19.07
CA PRO A 27 -23.62 -16.33 -19.62
C PRO A 27 -22.92 -15.11 -19.01
N THR A 28 -21.85 -15.37 -18.27
CA THR A 28 -21.00 -14.35 -17.67
C THR A 28 -20.27 -13.61 -18.78
N ASN A 29 -20.53 -12.31 -18.95
CA ASN A 29 -19.66 -11.44 -19.73
C ASN A 29 -18.21 -11.64 -19.22
N PRO A 30 -17.20 -11.75 -20.10
CA PRO A 30 -15.83 -11.91 -19.64
C PRO A 30 -15.49 -10.69 -18.77
N VAL A 31 -15.10 -10.97 -17.52
CA VAL A 31 -14.55 -9.95 -16.62
C VAL A 31 -13.29 -9.43 -17.29
N VAL A 32 -13.39 -8.26 -17.93
CA VAL A 32 -12.25 -7.58 -18.50
C VAL A 32 -11.38 -7.16 -17.33
N LEU A 33 -10.25 -7.84 -17.13
CA LEU A 33 -9.28 -7.46 -16.11
C LEU A 33 -8.87 -6.01 -16.37
N PRO A 34 -8.98 -5.12 -15.35
CA PRO A 34 -8.52 -3.75 -15.49
C PRO A 34 -7.03 -3.75 -15.84
N SER A 35 -6.61 -2.83 -16.71
CA SER A 35 -5.19 -2.63 -17.01
C SER A 35 -4.43 -2.40 -15.70
N LEU A 36 -3.15 -2.81 -15.64
CA LEU A 36 -2.31 -2.67 -14.45
C LEU A 36 -2.39 -1.27 -13.80
N ARG A 37 -2.47 -0.19 -14.60
CA ARG A 37 -2.66 1.19 -14.10
C ARG A 37 -3.97 1.42 -13.33
N ARG A 38 -5.04 0.72 -13.68
CA ARG A 38 -6.36 0.81 -13.03
C ARG A 38 -6.49 -0.14 -11.84
N ALA A 39 -5.73 -1.24 -11.83
CA ALA A 39 -5.61 -2.10 -10.66
C ALA A 39 -4.99 -1.36 -9.46
N PHE A 40 -3.98 -0.50 -9.68
CA PHE A 40 -3.36 0.30 -8.63
C PHE A 40 -4.32 1.31 -7.95
N SER A 41 -5.29 1.87 -8.69
CA SER A 41 -6.33 2.74 -8.11
C SER A 41 -7.40 1.97 -7.34
N LEU A 42 -7.55 0.67 -7.57
CA LEU A 42 -8.56 -0.16 -6.91
C LEU A 42 -8.05 -0.73 -5.57
N TYR A 43 -6.75 -0.95 -5.40
CA TYR A 43 -6.18 -1.30 -4.09
C TYR A 43 -6.41 -0.20 -3.04
N ASP A 44 -6.47 1.07 -3.45
CA ASP A 44 -6.82 2.18 -2.56
C ASP A 44 -8.30 2.13 -2.09
N GLN A 45 -9.17 1.46 -2.86
CA GLN A 45 -10.60 1.32 -2.55
C GLN A 45 -10.97 -0.04 -1.94
N ILE A 46 -10.10 -1.04 -2.08
CA ILE A 46 -10.34 -2.38 -1.59
C ILE A 46 -9.13 -2.75 -0.74
N ASN A 47 -9.27 -2.61 0.58
CA ASN A 47 -8.41 -3.25 1.57
C ASN A 47 -8.54 -4.78 1.38
N LEU A 48 -7.85 -5.34 0.39
CA LEU A 48 -7.87 -6.77 0.02
C LEU A 48 -6.90 -7.61 0.86
N ILE A 49 -6.22 -6.98 1.83
CA ILE A 49 -5.29 -7.65 2.73
C ILE A 49 -5.94 -7.65 4.11
N ASP A 50 -6.57 -8.78 4.43
CA ASP A 50 -7.29 -9.00 5.70
C ASP A 50 -6.36 -9.05 6.94
N ASN A 51 -5.04 -8.89 6.77
CA ASN A 51 -4.04 -8.97 7.85
C ASN A 51 -2.88 -7.98 7.65
N VAL A 52 -3.15 -6.69 7.45
CA VAL A 52 -2.09 -5.69 7.63
C VAL A 52 -1.86 -5.52 9.13
N PRO A 53 -0.65 -5.77 9.66
CA PRO A 53 -0.35 -5.51 11.07
C PRO A 53 -0.68 -4.05 11.40
N GLU A 54 -1.41 -3.79 12.50
CA GLU A 54 -1.81 -2.43 12.92
C GLU A 54 -0.61 -1.47 13.05
N ASP A 55 0.59 -2.02 13.24
CA ASP A 55 1.82 -1.28 13.48
C ASP A 55 2.51 -0.77 12.20
N GLN A 56 2.05 -1.15 11.00
CA GLN A 56 2.67 -0.74 9.75
C GLN A 56 2.33 0.72 9.39
N LEU A 57 3.32 1.46 8.91
CA LEU A 57 3.08 2.79 8.36
C LEU A 57 2.32 2.70 7.04
N ARG A 58 1.24 3.50 6.93
CA ARG A 58 0.40 3.60 5.76
C ARG A 58 0.10 5.07 5.44
N PHE A 59 0.47 5.48 4.23
CA PHE A 59 0.02 6.76 3.68
C PHE A 59 -1.43 6.65 3.23
N GLN A 60 -2.30 7.51 3.77
CA GLN A 60 -3.74 7.50 3.50
C GLN A 60 -4.18 8.70 2.67
N GLY A 61 -3.36 9.75 2.64
CA GLY A 61 -3.65 10.97 1.92
C GLY A 61 -2.44 11.87 1.81
N TYR A 62 -2.56 12.89 0.98
CA TYR A 62 -1.53 13.90 0.79
C TYR A 62 -2.20 15.25 0.54
N THR A 63 -1.49 16.31 0.88
CA THR A 63 -1.90 17.70 0.65
C THR A 63 -0.80 18.42 -0.14
N GLU A 64 -1.00 19.70 -0.43
CA GLU A 64 0.07 20.52 -1.03
C GLU A 64 1.30 20.62 -0.11
N THR A 65 1.11 20.51 1.20
CA THR A 65 2.14 20.79 2.20
C THR A 65 2.59 19.56 2.99
N GLY A 66 1.94 18.40 2.86
CA GLY A 66 2.31 17.22 3.63
C GLY A 66 1.48 15.97 3.32
N PHE A 67 1.33 15.11 4.34
CA PHE A 67 0.80 13.75 4.20
C PHE A 67 -0.06 13.36 5.39
N LYS A 68 -1.05 12.50 5.16
CA LYS A 68 -1.80 11.81 6.21
C LYS A 68 -1.28 10.38 6.33
N VAL A 69 -0.71 10.04 7.48
CA VAL A 69 -0.11 8.72 7.76
C VAL A 69 -0.73 8.15 9.03
N ASN A 70 -1.28 6.94 8.95
CA ASN A 70 -1.94 6.26 10.08
C ASN A 70 -2.95 7.16 10.84
N GLY A 71 -3.74 7.94 10.10
CA GLY A 71 -4.76 8.83 10.67
C GLY A 71 -4.24 10.20 11.12
N VAL A 72 -2.92 10.41 11.15
CA VAL A 72 -2.27 11.65 11.62
C VAL A 72 -1.80 12.49 10.45
N ASP A 73 -2.06 13.79 10.49
CA ASP A 73 -1.60 14.75 9.49
C ASP A 73 -0.20 15.27 9.82
N TYR A 74 0.74 15.07 8.91
CA TYR A 74 2.12 15.51 8.99
C TYR A 74 2.37 16.61 7.96
N GLN A 75 3.10 17.65 8.37
CA GLN A 75 3.49 18.76 7.50
C GLN A 75 4.95 18.62 7.07
N GLY A 76 5.22 19.04 5.84
CA GLY A 76 6.54 18.99 5.22
C GLY A 76 6.90 17.63 4.63
N SER A 77 8.17 17.49 4.31
CA SER A 77 8.72 16.28 3.72
C SER A 77 8.95 15.22 4.77
N LEU A 78 8.76 13.96 4.38
CA LEU A 78 8.82 12.82 5.28
C LEU A 78 9.83 11.80 4.80
N LEU A 79 10.53 11.18 5.73
CA LEU A 79 11.37 10.02 5.51
C LEU A 79 10.84 8.87 6.37
N CYS A 80 10.71 7.69 5.77
CA CYS A 80 10.26 6.50 6.46
C CYS A 80 11.20 5.32 6.21
N VAL A 81 11.41 4.54 7.27
CA VAL A 81 12.29 3.37 7.29
C VAL A 81 11.69 2.34 8.23
N GLY A 82 11.26 1.20 7.70
CA GLY A 82 10.46 0.25 8.50
C GLY A 82 9.22 0.95 9.05
N ASN A 83 9.01 0.87 10.37
CA ASN A 83 7.90 1.53 11.06
C ASN A 83 8.24 2.93 11.61
N PHE A 84 9.43 3.46 11.31
CA PHE A 84 9.81 4.81 11.72
C PHE A 84 9.41 5.83 10.67
N LEU A 85 8.70 6.87 11.10
CA LEU A 85 8.37 8.05 10.32
C LEU A 85 9.04 9.27 10.94
N MET A 86 9.77 10.04 10.14
CA MET A 86 10.47 11.23 10.60
C MET A 86 10.33 12.40 9.63
N SER A 87 10.41 13.62 10.16
CA SER A 87 10.55 14.82 9.34
C SER A 87 11.86 14.78 8.57
N TRP A 88 11.81 15.21 7.32
CA TRP A 88 12.95 15.22 6.41
C TRP A 88 13.22 16.65 5.94
N ALA A 89 14.48 17.08 6.02
CA ALA A 89 14.85 18.49 5.85
C ALA A 89 14.63 19.07 4.43
N PRO A 90 14.85 18.33 3.33
CA PRO A 90 14.63 18.85 1.97
C PRO A 90 13.21 19.37 1.75
N THR A 91 13.08 20.58 1.22
CA THR A 91 11.78 21.20 0.91
C THR A 91 11.50 21.31 -0.59
N LYS A 92 12.54 21.12 -1.41
CA LYS A 92 12.50 21.05 -2.87
C LYS A 92 13.40 19.92 -3.38
N PHE A 93 13.19 19.51 -4.63
CA PHE A 93 13.92 18.39 -5.22
C PHE A 93 15.45 18.61 -5.26
N SER A 94 15.88 19.86 -5.48
CA SER A 94 17.30 20.22 -5.51
C SER A 94 18.02 20.12 -4.16
N ASP A 95 17.28 20.05 -3.03
CA ASP A 95 17.86 19.87 -1.70
C ASP A 95 18.16 18.38 -1.39
N ILE A 96 17.80 17.47 -2.29
CA ILE A 96 18.00 16.03 -2.10
C ILE A 96 19.43 15.67 -2.49
N THR A 97 20.26 15.43 -1.47
CA THR A 97 21.68 15.13 -1.60
C THR A 97 21.99 13.80 -0.90
N PRO A 98 23.17 13.20 -1.16
CA PRO A 98 23.64 12.07 -0.37
C PRO A 98 23.62 12.36 1.14
N ASP A 99 23.98 13.57 1.55
CA ASP A 99 24.02 13.98 2.96
C ASP A 99 22.62 14.01 3.58
N SER A 100 21.60 14.50 2.86
CA SER A 100 20.23 14.51 3.36
C SER A 100 19.61 13.11 3.46
N LEU A 101 20.27 12.08 2.91
CA LEU A 101 19.90 10.68 3.00
C LEU A 101 20.96 9.81 3.74
N SER A 102 21.92 10.44 4.43
CA SER A 102 23.02 9.78 5.15
C SER A 102 22.55 8.74 6.18
N ILE A 103 21.32 8.87 6.71
CA ILE A 103 20.70 7.92 7.62
C ILE A 103 20.73 6.48 7.09
N PHE A 104 20.62 6.30 5.77
CA PHE A 104 20.65 4.99 5.12
C PHE A 104 21.98 4.25 5.19
N GLN A 105 23.09 4.93 5.53
CA GLN A 105 24.36 4.26 5.80
C GLN A 105 24.32 3.50 7.13
N THR A 106 23.49 3.95 8.08
CA THR A 106 23.45 3.45 9.47
C THR A 106 22.25 2.53 9.72
N VAL A 107 21.14 2.74 9.02
CA VAL A 107 19.91 1.94 9.16
C VAL A 107 20.18 0.45 8.96
N ARG A 108 19.70 -0.38 9.91
CA ARG A 108 19.71 -1.84 9.81
C ARG A 108 18.36 -2.40 10.27
N PRO A 109 17.84 -3.49 9.64
CA PRO A 109 18.35 -4.12 8.42
C PRO A 109 18.32 -3.16 7.22
N ILE A 110 19.16 -3.42 6.21
CA ILE A 110 19.22 -2.56 5.02
C ILE A 110 17.92 -2.78 4.22
N PRO A 111 17.17 -1.73 3.87
CA PRO A 111 16.03 -1.86 2.97
C PRO A 111 16.46 -2.43 1.62
N GLU A 112 15.55 -3.11 0.94
CA GLU A 112 15.79 -3.62 -0.42
C GLU A 112 15.52 -2.55 -1.47
N ILE A 113 14.50 -1.72 -1.22
CA ILE A 113 14.01 -0.67 -2.11
C ILE A 113 13.90 0.63 -1.32
N PHE A 114 14.41 1.70 -1.92
CA PHE A 114 14.20 3.07 -1.51
C PHE A 114 13.34 3.78 -2.56
N VAL A 115 12.15 4.21 -2.14
CA VAL A 115 11.19 4.95 -2.97
C VAL A 115 11.35 6.45 -2.72
N LEU A 116 11.68 7.21 -3.77
CA LEU A 116 11.83 8.66 -3.71
C LEU A 116 10.61 9.34 -4.34
N GLY A 117 9.85 10.08 -3.54
CA GLY A 117 8.76 10.95 -3.96
C GLY A 117 9.26 12.35 -4.28
N CYS A 118 9.23 12.72 -5.55
CA CYS A 118 9.85 13.94 -6.09
C CYS A 118 8.95 15.19 -5.98
N GLY A 119 7.78 15.09 -5.34
CA GLY A 119 6.76 16.15 -5.30
C GLY A 119 5.69 15.92 -6.36
N LYS A 120 5.33 16.98 -7.10
CA LYS A 120 4.25 16.94 -8.09
C LYS A 120 4.54 16.07 -9.31
N ASN A 121 5.78 16.08 -9.77
CA ASN A 121 6.23 15.42 -10.98
C ASN A 121 7.43 14.51 -10.69
N ILE A 122 7.65 13.52 -11.56
CA ILE A 122 8.86 12.71 -11.53
C ILE A 122 10.04 13.58 -11.97
N GLU A 123 11.14 13.52 -11.24
CA GLU A 123 12.36 14.28 -11.51
C GLU A 123 13.55 13.38 -11.84
N LEU A 124 14.49 13.93 -12.62
CA LEU A 124 15.71 13.21 -12.95
C LEU A 124 16.67 13.21 -11.76
N VAL A 125 16.73 12.07 -11.07
CA VAL A 125 17.65 11.88 -9.94
C VAL A 125 19.11 12.02 -10.38
N ASN A 126 19.84 12.91 -9.69
CA ASN A 126 21.28 13.13 -9.85
C ASN A 126 22.07 11.79 -9.82
N PRO A 127 22.98 11.54 -10.78
CA PRO A 127 23.82 10.35 -10.81
C PRO A 127 24.64 10.09 -9.53
N GLU A 128 25.02 11.13 -8.80
CA GLU A 128 25.70 11.00 -7.50
C GLU A 128 24.77 10.39 -6.44
N LEU A 129 23.54 10.89 -6.34
CA LEU A 129 22.54 10.34 -5.44
C LEU A 129 22.19 8.89 -5.77
N ARG A 130 22.08 8.56 -7.07
CA ARG A 130 21.90 7.16 -7.53
C ARG A 130 23.06 6.26 -7.09
N ARG A 131 24.30 6.75 -7.20
CA ARG A 131 25.51 6.01 -6.77
C ARG A 131 25.53 5.82 -5.26
N PHE A 132 25.18 6.85 -4.50
CA PHE A 132 25.07 6.80 -3.04
C PHE A 132 24.08 5.72 -2.60
N ILE A 133 22.84 5.74 -3.08
CA ILE A 133 21.82 4.73 -2.72
C ILE A 133 22.24 3.33 -3.16
N ARG A 134 22.84 3.18 -4.35
CA ARG A 134 23.36 1.88 -4.77
C ARG A 134 24.47 1.38 -3.86
N SER A 135 25.31 2.26 -3.32
CA SER A 135 26.41 1.89 -2.41
C SER A 135 25.93 1.35 -1.06
N THR A 136 24.71 1.69 -0.63
CA THR A 136 24.11 1.11 0.58
C THR A 136 23.53 -0.28 0.32
N GLY A 137 23.43 -0.73 -0.94
CA GLY A 137 22.80 -1.99 -1.33
C GLY A 137 21.32 -1.89 -1.70
N MET A 138 20.75 -0.68 -1.70
CA MET A 138 19.35 -0.43 -2.05
C MET A 138 19.13 -0.25 -3.55
N LYS A 139 17.95 -0.63 -4.04
CA LYS A 139 17.43 -0.19 -5.34
C LYS A 139 16.71 1.15 -5.16
N LEU A 140 17.00 2.12 -6.03
CA LEU A 140 16.29 3.40 -6.05
C LEU A 140 15.14 3.36 -7.06
N GLU A 141 13.95 3.73 -6.61
CA GLU A 141 12.79 4.00 -7.47
C GLU A 141 12.34 5.46 -7.26
N ALA A 142 12.26 6.24 -8.32
CA ALA A 142 11.88 7.65 -8.24
C ALA A 142 10.55 7.89 -8.96
N LEU A 143 9.58 8.45 -8.24
CA LEU A 143 8.21 8.66 -8.68
C LEU A 143 7.74 10.06 -8.22
N ASP A 144 6.59 10.53 -8.71
CA ASP A 144 5.87 11.63 -8.05
C ASP A 144 5.37 11.14 -6.68
N SER A 145 5.18 12.06 -5.74
CA SER A 145 4.93 11.69 -4.35
C SER A 145 3.62 10.95 -4.11
N ARG A 146 2.60 11.15 -4.97
CA ARG A 146 1.36 10.37 -4.91
C ARG A 146 1.65 8.91 -5.24
N ASN A 147 2.28 8.65 -6.39
CA ASN A 147 2.59 7.29 -6.79
C ASN A 147 3.64 6.64 -5.88
N ALA A 148 4.62 7.40 -5.38
CA ALA A 148 5.61 6.93 -4.41
C ALA A 148 4.96 6.44 -3.11
N ALA A 149 4.00 7.20 -2.56
CA ALA A 149 3.27 6.80 -1.36
C ALA A 149 2.48 5.50 -1.56
N SER A 150 1.80 5.35 -2.71
CA SER A 150 1.08 4.12 -3.05
C SER A 150 2.03 2.93 -3.23
N THR A 151 3.17 3.12 -3.92
CA THR A 151 4.18 2.07 -4.09
C THR A 151 4.77 1.64 -2.75
N TYR A 152 5.08 2.59 -1.85
CA TYR A 152 5.54 2.28 -0.50
C TYR A 152 4.52 1.43 0.26
N ASN A 153 3.24 1.81 0.27
CA ASN A 153 2.19 1.06 0.96
C ASN A 153 2.14 -0.40 0.47
N ILE A 154 2.13 -0.61 -0.85
CA ILE A 154 2.08 -1.96 -1.43
C ILE A 154 3.30 -2.78 -1.00
N LEU A 155 4.50 -2.24 -1.12
CA LEU A 155 5.73 -2.94 -0.74
C LEU A 155 5.78 -3.23 0.77
N ASN A 156 5.28 -2.31 1.60
CA ASN A 156 5.23 -2.48 3.04
C ASN A 156 4.21 -3.56 3.45
N GLU A 157 3.05 -3.56 2.81
CA GLU A 157 1.99 -4.57 2.99
C GLU A 157 2.43 -5.97 2.55
N GLU A 158 3.27 -6.08 1.51
CA GLU A 158 3.93 -7.32 1.11
C GLU A 158 4.95 -7.85 2.14
N GLY A 159 5.22 -7.08 3.21
CA GLY A 159 6.19 -7.43 4.25
C GLY A 159 7.64 -7.21 3.83
N ARG A 160 7.89 -6.43 2.77
CA ARG A 160 9.25 -6.12 2.32
C ARG A 160 9.86 -5.01 3.16
N ILE A 161 11.18 -5.05 3.33
CA ILE A 161 11.91 -3.98 4.00
C ILE A 161 12.08 -2.84 2.98
N VAL A 162 11.18 -1.87 3.03
CA VAL A 162 11.15 -0.70 2.16
C VAL A 162 11.40 0.59 2.95
N ALA A 163 12.11 1.53 2.32
CA ALA A 163 12.24 2.90 2.80
C ALA A 163 11.62 3.86 1.79
N ALA A 164 11.14 5.01 2.23
CA ALA A 164 10.76 6.10 1.33
C ALA A 164 11.18 7.46 1.87
N ALA A 165 11.35 8.41 0.95
CA ALA A 165 11.49 9.83 1.28
C ALA A 165 10.62 10.62 0.30
N LEU A 166 9.70 11.44 0.81
CA LEU A 166 8.63 12.04 0.04
C LEU A 166 8.61 13.56 0.26
N LEU A 167 8.69 14.31 -0.83
CA LEU A 167 8.39 15.74 -0.85
C LEU A 167 6.87 15.96 -0.97
N PRO A 168 6.27 16.98 -0.34
CA PRO A 168 4.84 17.28 -0.50
C PRO A 168 4.43 17.50 -1.96
N TYR A 169 3.15 17.25 -2.27
CA TYR A 169 2.63 17.38 -3.64
C TYR A 169 2.71 18.82 -4.19
N GLY A 170 2.66 19.83 -3.32
CA GLY A 170 2.79 21.24 -3.70
C GLY A 170 4.21 21.62 -4.12
N VAL A 171 5.20 20.76 -3.90
CA VAL A 171 6.57 20.97 -4.37
C VAL A 171 6.63 20.69 -5.87
N SER A 172 6.85 21.74 -6.65
CA SER A 172 7.29 21.69 -8.04
C SER A 172 8.71 22.24 -8.13
N SER A 173 9.56 21.56 -8.91
CA SER A 173 10.96 21.92 -9.13
C SER A 173 11.18 23.35 -9.60
#